data_AF-A0A5N6DH52-F1
#
_entry.id   AF-A0A5N6DH52-F1
#
_cell.length_a   1.000
_cell.length_b   1.000
_cell.length_c   1.000
_cell.angle_alpha   90.00
_cell.angle_beta   90.00
_cell.angle_gamma   90.00
#
_symmetry.space_group_name_H-M   'P 1'
#
loop_
_entity.id
_entity.type
_entity.pdbx_description
1 polymer ?
#
loop_
_entity_poly.entity_id
_entity_poly.type
_entity_poly.pdbx_seq_one_letter_code
_entity_poly.pdbx_strand_id
1 'polypeptide(L)'
;MPQTARWVGSPSIKGRTEAMRMALLTFSLLGLQFTWGIEMTYCTPYLLQLGLTKSRTSLVWIAGPLSGLIIQPLIGVIADRSRSKWGRRRPFMIIGSLIVAMCLLVLGWTTEVVGLFVKDAEKANRVTIALAVLSIYAVDFAINIVQACCRSLIVDTLPIPSQQAGSAWATRMSAIGQLISYVIGSIDTVSIFGTTIGDTQFKQMTVIAALSLLIAVLVTCYAVKERVLITARDSEGKAGAFQVMSQLFKTTMDLPPRIQAICWAQFWAWIGWFPFLFYSTTWVGETYFRYEVPKDATHPTDMLGEVGRVGSLSLVVFSSITFFSSVLLPFCVQPPDDRRPRFTPRPPPGIAALLKKITLIRPDLQTTWLISHVMFAATMIFAPLARSRAFATFLVALCGIPWAVSSWAPFAFMGVEINKLALGPTQASRLSGVTMITSSSIRSGAYSDRSGDTEMDVLRLNHNDTDSDSDTEGGASDLPSTGELAGIYLGVLNVYTTLPQFVGTFISWIVFSVIEPGSTKRDASETQWMNLDKGSPNAISICLFIGALSTLVAIEATRRLRHVR
;
A
#
# COMPACT_ATOMS: atom_id res chain seq x y z
N MET A 1 -39.85 15.53 5.01
CA MET A 1 -38.83 15.12 5.99
C MET A 1 -37.73 14.38 5.25
N PRO A 2 -36.45 14.78 5.31
CA PRO A 2 -35.38 14.00 4.71
C PRO A 2 -35.32 12.63 5.40
N GLN A 3 -35.58 11.55 4.66
CA GLN A 3 -35.55 10.20 5.21
C GLN A 3 -34.12 9.85 5.64
N THR A 4 -33.93 9.50 6.91
CA THR A 4 -32.66 9.02 7.45
C THR A 4 -32.34 7.63 6.88
N ALA A 5 -31.05 7.34 6.68
CA ALA A 5 -30.63 6.06 6.13
C ALA A 5 -31.01 4.91 7.08
N ARG A 6 -31.76 3.92 6.59
CA ARG A 6 -32.21 2.76 7.38
C ARG A 6 -31.38 1.52 7.05
N TRP A 7 -30.85 0.87 8.09
CA TRP A 7 -30.00 -0.32 7.99
C TRP A 7 -30.67 -1.51 8.67
N VAL A 8 -30.49 -2.71 8.11
CA VAL A 8 -30.93 -3.97 8.73
C VAL A 8 -29.77 -4.94 8.94
N GLY A 9 -29.79 -5.60 10.09
CA GLY A 9 -28.79 -6.57 10.53
C GLY A 9 -27.70 -5.98 11.44
N SER A 10 -27.04 -6.85 12.20
CA SER A 10 -25.85 -6.52 12.99
C SER A 10 -24.59 -7.08 12.30
N PRO A 11 -23.49 -6.31 12.29
CA PRO A 11 -22.24 -6.78 11.70
C PRO A 11 -21.71 -7.89 12.62
N SER A 12 -21.33 -9.01 12.04
CA SER A 12 -20.77 -10.13 12.81
C SER A 12 -19.63 -10.76 12.05
N ILE A 13 -18.63 -11.23 12.78
CA ILE A 13 -17.46 -11.90 12.22
C ILE A 13 -17.42 -13.29 12.84
N LYS A 14 -17.35 -14.31 11.99
CA LYS A 14 -17.20 -15.70 12.45
C LYS A 14 -15.89 -15.82 13.22
N GLY A 15 -15.96 -16.39 14.41
CA GLY A 15 -14.79 -16.82 15.15
C GLY A 15 -14.98 -16.85 16.66
N ARG A 16 -14.30 -17.81 17.30
CA ARG A 16 -14.34 -18.03 18.75
C ARG A 16 -13.49 -17.03 19.52
N THR A 17 -12.35 -16.62 18.97
CA THR A 17 -11.42 -15.65 19.59
C THR A 17 -11.38 -14.34 18.81
N GLU A 18 -11.03 -13.24 19.49
CA GLU A 18 -10.88 -11.93 18.86
C GLU A 18 -9.81 -11.93 17.76
N ALA A 19 -8.66 -12.57 18.02
CA ALA A 19 -7.60 -12.72 17.03
C ALA A 19 -8.08 -13.44 15.76
N MET A 20 -8.87 -14.51 15.89
CA MET A 20 -9.42 -15.23 14.73
C MET A 20 -10.42 -14.38 13.95
N ARG A 21 -11.25 -13.58 14.64
CA ARG A 21 -12.16 -12.63 13.98
C ARG A 21 -11.38 -11.59 13.19
N MET A 22 -10.35 -10.98 13.78
CA MET A 22 -9.52 -9.97 13.12
C MET A 22 -8.74 -10.55 11.93
N ALA A 23 -8.21 -11.77 12.07
CA ALA A 23 -7.52 -12.46 11.00
C ALA A 23 -8.46 -12.78 9.83
N LEU A 24 -9.66 -13.30 10.09
CA LEU A 24 -10.64 -13.62 9.05
C LEU A 24 -11.20 -12.36 8.34
N LEU A 25 -11.38 -11.27 9.10
CA LEU A 25 -11.78 -9.98 8.54
C LEU A 25 -10.73 -9.42 7.57
N THR A 26 -9.45 -9.59 7.88
CA THR A 26 -8.34 -9.02 7.10
C THR A 26 -7.69 -10.02 6.13
N PHE A 27 -8.20 -11.26 6.06
CA PHE A 27 -7.61 -12.33 5.25
C PHE A 27 -7.57 -12.00 3.74
N SER A 28 -8.55 -11.28 3.21
CA SER A 28 -8.55 -10.82 1.81
C SER A 28 -7.34 -9.96 1.43
N LEU A 29 -6.75 -9.23 2.39
CA LEU A 29 -5.55 -8.42 2.15
C LEU A 29 -4.31 -9.29 1.91
N LEU A 30 -4.27 -10.52 2.44
CA LEU A 30 -3.20 -11.46 2.17
C LEU A 30 -3.16 -11.81 0.67
N GLY A 31 -4.30 -12.23 0.10
CA GLY A 31 -4.38 -12.54 -1.34
C GLY A 31 -4.19 -11.32 -2.24
N LEU A 32 -4.62 -10.14 -1.78
CA LEU A 32 -4.41 -8.89 -2.49
C LEU A 32 -2.92 -8.52 -2.60
N GLN A 33 -2.17 -8.57 -1.48
CA GLN A 33 -0.74 -8.31 -1.54
C GLN A 33 0.07 -9.41 -2.19
N PHE A 34 -0.42 -10.65 -2.13
CA PHE A 34 0.16 -11.71 -2.91
C PHE A 34 0.12 -11.35 -4.41
N THR A 35 -1.03 -10.87 -4.89
CA THR A 35 -1.21 -10.49 -6.29
C THR A 35 -0.31 -9.31 -6.68
N TRP A 36 -0.25 -8.25 -5.86
CA TRP A 36 0.68 -7.13 -6.06
C TRP A 36 2.14 -7.59 -6.12
N GLY A 37 2.55 -8.55 -5.31
CA GLY A 37 3.90 -9.10 -5.33
C GLY A 37 4.26 -9.79 -6.64
N ILE A 38 3.32 -10.53 -7.23
CA ILE A 38 3.51 -11.14 -8.55
C ILE A 38 3.60 -10.09 -9.64
N GLU A 39 2.75 -9.06 -9.57
CA GLU A 39 2.75 -7.95 -10.51
C GLU A 39 4.09 -7.18 -10.50
N MET A 40 4.56 -6.76 -9.32
CA MET A 40 5.83 -6.06 -9.16
C MET A 40 7.04 -6.91 -9.57
N THR A 41 6.92 -8.24 -9.51
CA THR A 41 8.02 -9.15 -9.84
C THR A 41 8.08 -9.46 -11.33
N TYR A 42 6.96 -9.82 -11.95
CA TYR A 42 6.96 -10.47 -13.26
C TYR A 42 6.39 -9.62 -14.40
N CYS A 43 5.52 -8.64 -14.13
CA CYS A 43 4.87 -7.90 -15.22
C CYS A 43 5.86 -7.02 -16.01
N THR A 44 6.81 -6.37 -15.35
CA THR A 44 7.88 -5.60 -16.04
C THR A 44 8.68 -6.51 -16.99
N PRO A 45 9.33 -7.59 -16.52
CA PRO A 45 10.13 -8.42 -17.41
C PRO A 45 9.28 -9.15 -18.46
N TYR A 46 8.00 -9.47 -18.17
CA TYR A 46 7.08 -10.03 -19.15
C TYR A 46 6.79 -9.07 -20.30
N LEU A 47 6.49 -7.79 -20.02
CA LEU A 47 6.28 -6.79 -21.06
C LEU A 47 7.52 -6.58 -21.93
N LEU A 48 8.72 -6.63 -21.33
CA LEU A 48 9.97 -6.57 -22.08
C LEU A 48 10.15 -7.81 -22.97
N GLN A 49 9.85 -9.01 -22.46
CA GLN A 49 9.88 -10.26 -23.23
C GLN A 49 8.91 -10.22 -24.43
N LEU A 50 7.72 -9.65 -24.26
CA LEU A 50 6.76 -9.44 -25.36
C LEU A 50 7.26 -8.44 -26.42
N GLY A 51 8.34 -7.71 -26.16
CA GLY A 51 8.96 -6.79 -27.11
C GLY A 51 8.60 -5.31 -26.89
N LEU A 52 8.04 -4.93 -25.73
CA LEU A 52 7.98 -3.51 -25.38
C LEU A 52 9.37 -3.00 -25.03
N THR A 53 9.69 -1.79 -25.49
CA THR A 53 10.86 -1.06 -25.01
C THR A 53 10.65 -0.65 -23.55
N LYS A 54 11.72 -0.52 -22.76
CA LYS A 54 11.64 -0.03 -21.37
C LYS A 54 10.88 1.29 -21.23
N SER A 55 11.03 2.19 -22.20
CA SER A 55 10.29 3.45 -22.28
C SER A 55 8.78 3.27 -22.44
N ARG A 56 8.33 2.31 -23.26
CA ARG A 56 6.89 2.02 -23.39
C ARG A 56 6.37 1.29 -22.16
N THR A 57 7.16 0.36 -21.60
CA THR A 57 6.84 -0.33 -20.34
C THR A 57 6.64 0.66 -19.20
N SER A 58 7.46 1.72 -19.09
CA SER A 58 7.23 2.74 -18.06
C SER A 58 5.88 3.44 -18.23
N LEU A 59 5.46 3.75 -19.46
CA LEU A 59 4.13 4.36 -19.69
C LEU A 59 2.97 3.42 -19.32
N VAL A 60 3.17 2.10 -19.40
CA VAL A 60 2.14 1.14 -18.95
C VAL A 60 1.90 1.29 -17.45
N TRP A 61 2.95 1.54 -16.67
CA TRP A 61 2.89 1.71 -15.22
C TRP A 61 2.19 2.99 -14.75
N ILE A 62 1.71 3.85 -15.65
CA ILE A 62 0.79 4.94 -15.33
C ILE A 62 -0.56 4.40 -14.83
N ALA A 63 -0.91 3.15 -15.19
CA ALA A 63 -2.15 2.49 -14.77
C ALA A 63 -2.34 2.40 -13.25
N GLY A 64 -1.32 1.97 -12.50
CA GLY A 64 -1.36 1.87 -11.04
C GLY A 64 -1.71 3.21 -10.35
N PRO A 65 -0.95 4.31 -10.60
CA PRO A 65 -1.27 5.63 -10.05
C PRO A 65 -2.63 6.17 -10.50
N LEU A 66 -2.99 5.98 -11.77
CA LEU A 66 -4.25 6.45 -12.34
C LEU A 66 -5.45 5.75 -11.71
N SER A 67 -5.37 4.42 -11.55
CA SER A 67 -6.39 3.64 -10.88
C SER A 67 -6.50 4.01 -9.40
N GLY A 68 -5.38 4.17 -8.69
CA GLY A 68 -5.38 4.59 -7.28
C GLY A 68 -6.05 5.95 -7.04
N LEU A 69 -5.82 6.92 -7.93
CA LEU A 69 -6.40 8.26 -7.81
C LEU A 69 -7.90 8.31 -8.13
N ILE A 70 -8.34 7.55 -9.13
CA ILE A 70 -9.74 7.61 -9.63
C ILE A 70 -10.63 6.59 -8.92
N ILE A 71 -10.19 5.34 -8.82
CA ILE A 71 -11.02 4.22 -8.38
C ILE A 71 -11.28 4.25 -6.89
N GLN A 72 -10.29 4.58 -6.06
CA GLN A 72 -10.46 4.59 -4.61
C GLN A 72 -11.61 5.51 -4.13
N PRO A 73 -11.71 6.78 -4.57
CA PRO A 73 -12.85 7.64 -4.20
C PRO A 73 -14.16 7.20 -4.88
N LEU A 74 -14.10 6.82 -6.15
CA LEU A 74 -15.29 6.42 -6.92
C LEU A 74 -15.98 5.19 -6.33
N ILE A 75 -15.20 4.14 -6.03
CA ILE A 75 -15.75 2.90 -5.48
C ILE A 75 -16.26 3.11 -4.06
N GLY A 76 -15.67 4.04 -3.29
CA GLY A 76 -16.19 4.44 -1.98
C GLY A 76 -17.66 4.86 -2.09
N VAL A 77 -17.95 5.84 -2.96
CA VAL A 77 -19.30 6.37 -3.20
C VAL A 77 -20.24 5.34 -3.82
N ILE A 78 -19.77 4.57 -4.81
CA ILE A 78 -20.60 3.55 -5.47
C ILE A 78 -20.97 2.44 -4.48
N ALA A 79 -19.97 1.92 -3.74
CA ALA A 79 -20.22 0.87 -2.78
C ALA A 79 -21.06 1.37 -1.62
N ASP A 80 -20.91 2.62 -1.17
CA ASP A 80 -21.75 3.21 -0.12
C ASP A 80 -23.25 3.20 -0.44
N ARG A 81 -23.60 3.26 -1.73
CA ARG A 81 -24.98 3.27 -2.24
C ARG A 81 -25.55 1.87 -2.50
N SER A 82 -24.75 0.83 -2.30
CA SER A 82 -25.16 -0.55 -2.62
C SER A 82 -26.26 -1.05 -1.70
N ARG A 83 -27.35 -1.53 -2.31
CA ARG A 83 -28.51 -2.16 -1.64
C ARG A 83 -28.48 -3.69 -1.75
N SER A 84 -27.33 -4.28 -2.05
CA SER A 84 -27.23 -5.73 -2.25
C SER A 84 -27.54 -6.51 -0.97
N LYS A 85 -28.25 -7.64 -1.12
CA LYS A 85 -28.57 -8.57 -0.02
C LYS A 85 -27.31 -9.20 0.59
N TRP A 86 -26.18 -9.18 -0.13
CA TRP A 86 -24.91 -9.74 0.33
C TRP A 86 -24.05 -8.75 1.11
N GLY A 87 -24.56 -7.54 1.36
CA GLY A 87 -23.85 -6.46 2.02
C GLY A 87 -23.38 -5.38 1.05
N ARG A 88 -22.76 -4.35 1.61
CA ARG A 88 -22.41 -3.11 0.92
C ARG A 88 -21.13 -3.26 0.10
N ARG A 89 -20.08 -3.86 0.68
CA ARG A 89 -18.73 -3.95 0.10
C ARG A 89 -18.47 -5.27 -0.62
N ARG A 90 -18.98 -6.38 -0.07
CA ARG A 90 -18.76 -7.74 -0.57
C ARG A 90 -18.97 -7.97 -2.07
N PRO A 91 -20.07 -7.52 -2.69
CA PRO A 91 -20.29 -7.76 -4.11
C PRO A 91 -19.17 -7.18 -4.97
N PHE A 92 -18.68 -5.98 -4.64
CA PHE A 92 -17.58 -5.34 -5.37
C PHE A 92 -16.24 -6.03 -5.13
N MET A 93 -16.01 -6.57 -3.93
CA MET A 93 -14.82 -7.39 -3.66
C MET A 93 -14.80 -8.65 -4.53
N ILE A 94 -15.92 -9.37 -4.62
CA ILE A 94 -16.02 -10.61 -5.41
C ILE A 94 -15.94 -10.31 -6.91
N ILE A 95 -16.66 -9.31 -7.41
CA ILE A 95 -16.61 -8.94 -8.83
C ILE A 95 -15.21 -8.46 -9.19
N GLY A 96 -14.60 -7.61 -8.36
CA GLY A 96 -13.23 -7.15 -8.55
C GLY A 96 -12.23 -8.31 -8.59
N SER A 97 -12.29 -9.25 -7.64
CA SER A 97 -11.38 -10.39 -7.62
C SER A 97 -11.58 -11.36 -8.79
N LEU A 98 -12.81 -11.54 -9.28
CA LEU A 98 -13.09 -12.31 -10.49
C LEU A 98 -12.49 -11.65 -11.74
N ILE A 99 -12.61 -10.31 -11.87
CA ILE A 99 -12.01 -9.58 -12.98
C ILE A 99 -10.48 -9.71 -12.93
N VAL A 100 -9.88 -9.53 -11.75
CA VAL A 100 -8.42 -9.71 -11.57
C VAL A 100 -7.99 -11.12 -11.95
N ALA A 101 -8.68 -12.15 -11.45
CA ALA A 101 -8.37 -13.53 -11.76
C ALA A 101 -8.45 -13.82 -13.27
N MET A 102 -9.51 -13.38 -13.93
CA MET A 102 -9.67 -13.51 -15.39
C MET A 102 -8.54 -12.80 -16.15
N CYS A 103 -8.23 -11.56 -15.79
CA CYS A 103 -7.19 -10.78 -16.47
C CYS A 103 -5.78 -11.34 -16.22
N LEU A 104 -5.49 -11.90 -15.04
CA LEU A 104 -4.22 -12.59 -14.76
C LEU A 104 -4.07 -13.86 -15.62
N LEU A 105 -5.14 -14.64 -15.76
CA LEU A 105 -5.12 -15.82 -16.65
C LEU A 105 -4.95 -15.41 -18.12
N VAL A 106 -5.62 -14.35 -18.56
CA VAL A 106 -5.39 -13.80 -19.91
C VAL A 106 -3.94 -13.33 -20.04
N LEU A 107 -3.38 -12.69 -19.01
CA LEU A 107 -2.00 -12.20 -19.01
C LEU A 107 -0.97 -13.35 -19.11
N GLY A 108 -1.20 -14.47 -18.42
CA GLY A 108 -0.31 -15.65 -18.51
C GLY A 108 -0.30 -16.30 -19.90
N TRP A 109 -1.44 -16.28 -20.60
CA TRP A 109 -1.64 -16.96 -21.90
C TRP A 109 -1.89 -15.99 -23.06
N THR A 110 -1.39 -14.74 -23.00
CA THR A 110 -1.74 -13.74 -24.04
C THR A 110 -1.34 -14.20 -25.44
N THR A 111 -0.18 -14.83 -25.58
CA THR A 111 0.36 -15.34 -26.84
C THR A 111 -0.52 -16.42 -27.45
N GLU A 112 -0.99 -17.35 -26.64
CA GLU A 112 -1.85 -18.46 -27.03
C GLU A 112 -3.25 -17.97 -27.36
N VAL A 113 -3.81 -17.10 -26.50
CA VAL A 113 -5.14 -16.51 -26.72
C VAL A 113 -5.17 -15.76 -28.04
N VAL A 114 -4.17 -14.92 -28.34
CA VAL A 114 -4.12 -14.18 -29.62
C VAL A 114 -3.85 -15.11 -30.79
N GLY A 115 -3.00 -16.13 -30.62
CA GLY A 115 -2.72 -17.14 -31.64
C GLY A 115 -3.95 -17.92 -32.13
N LEU A 116 -4.99 -18.03 -31.30
CA LEU A 116 -6.26 -18.64 -31.71
C LEU A 116 -7.06 -17.78 -32.71
N PHE A 117 -6.93 -16.45 -32.64
CA PHE A 117 -7.73 -15.52 -33.45
C PHE A 117 -6.94 -14.90 -34.62
N VAL A 118 -5.62 -14.75 -34.48
CA VAL A 118 -4.78 -14.03 -35.45
C VAL A 118 -3.65 -14.93 -35.94
N LYS A 119 -3.72 -15.35 -37.21
CA LYS A 119 -2.70 -16.21 -37.84
C LYS A 119 -1.53 -15.45 -38.48
N ASP A 120 -1.65 -14.14 -38.63
CA ASP A 120 -0.62 -13.25 -39.19
C ASP A 120 0.38 -12.88 -38.08
N ALA A 121 1.64 -13.30 -38.22
CA ALA A 121 2.66 -13.21 -37.17
C ALA A 121 2.94 -11.77 -36.69
N GLU A 122 3.01 -10.80 -37.59
CA GLU A 122 3.29 -9.41 -37.20
C GLU A 122 2.09 -8.72 -36.53
N LYS A 123 0.88 -9.07 -36.96
CA LYS A 123 -0.34 -8.59 -36.32
C LYS A 123 -0.55 -9.29 -34.98
N ALA A 124 -0.27 -10.58 -34.88
CA ALA A 124 -0.36 -11.35 -33.65
C ALA A 124 0.51 -10.71 -32.56
N ASN A 125 1.79 -10.42 -32.84
CA ASN A 125 2.66 -9.77 -31.85
C ASN A 125 2.12 -8.41 -31.36
N ARG A 126 1.67 -7.53 -32.27
CA ARG A 126 1.09 -6.23 -31.88
C ARG A 126 -0.18 -6.38 -31.04
N VAL A 127 -1.05 -7.34 -31.38
CA VAL A 127 -2.28 -7.62 -30.64
C VAL A 127 -1.98 -8.25 -29.28
N THR A 128 -0.99 -9.14 -29.18
CA THR A 128 -0.50 -9.72 -27.92
C THR A 128 -0.02 -8.64 -26.97
N ILE A 129 0.82 -7.71 -27.46
CA ILE A 129 1.27 -6.55 -26.69
C ILE A 129 0.08 -5.70 -26.22
N ALA A 130 -0.86 -5.37 -27.12
CA ALA A 130 -2.02 -4.56 -26.76
C ALA A 130 -2.91 -5.25 -25.72
N LEU A 131 -3.12 -6.57 -25.84
CA LEU A 131 -3.90 -7.37 -24.90
C LEU A 131 -3.21 -7.47 -23.53
N ALA A 132 -1.89 -7.64 -23.51
CA ALA A 132 -1.10 -7.67 -22.26
C ALA A 132 -1.21 -6.33 -21.51
N VAL A 133 -1.02 -5.21 -22.22
CA VAL A 133 -1.17 -3.86 -21.65
C VAL A 133 -2.59 -3.63 -21.14
N LEU A 134 -3.61 -3.98 -21.93
CA LEU A 134 -5.01 -3.86 -21.51
C LEU A 134 -5.30 -4.71 -20.27
N SER A 135 -4.74 -5.93 -20.21
CA SER A 135 -4.92 -6.83 -19.06
C SER A 135 -4.27 -6.27 -17.81
N ILE A 136 -3.06 -5.71 -17.88
CA ILE A 136 -2.40 -5.03 -16.75
C ILE A 136 -3.23 -3.84 -16.27
N TYR A 137 -3.72 -3.00 -17.19
CA TYR A 137 -4.61 -1.89 -16.83
C TYR A 137 -5.88 -2.39 -16.13
N ALA A 138 -6.50 -3.45 -16.65
CA ALA A 138 -7.69 -4.03 -16.04
C ALA A 138 -7.40 -4.61 -14.65
N VAL A 139 -6.25 -5.28 -14.47
CA VAL A 139 -5.78 -5.79 -13.17
C VAL A 139 -5.59 -4.64 -12.19
N ASP A 140 -4.84 -3.59 -12.54
CA ASP A 140 -4.58 -2.43 -11.68
C ASP A 140 -5.88 -1.76 -11.19
N PHE A 141 -6.81 -1.52 -12.11
CA PHE A 141 -8.10 -0.92 -11.81
C PHE A 141 -8.94 -1.82 -10.90
N ALA A 142 -9.02 -3.12 -11.19
CA ALA A 142 -9.82 -4.05 -10.41
C ALA A 142 -9.20 -4.38 -9.04
N ILE A 143 -7.88 -4.48 -8.92
CA ILE A 143 -7.18 -4.64 -7.64
C ILE A 143 -7.46 -3.44 -6.74
N ASN A 144 -7.45 -2.22 -7.28
CA ASN A 144 -7.76 -1.02 -6.48
C ASN A 144 -9.22 -1.00 -5.97
N ILE A 145 -10.18 -1.53 -6.73
CA ILE A 145 -11.57 -1.76 -6.26
C ILE A 145 -11.55 -2.67 -5.03
N VAL A 146 -10.88 -3.82 -5.13
CA VAL A 146 -10.81 -4.80 -4.04
C VAL A 146 -10.09 -4.20 -2.83
N GLN A 147 -8.98 -3.49 -3.03
CA GLN A 147 -8.20 -2.86 -1.97
C GLN A 147 -9.02 -1.83 -1.18
N ALA A 148 -9.72 -0.94 -1.87
CA ALA A 148 -10.56 0.07 -1.25
C ALA A 148 -11.66 -0.58 -0.41
N CYS A 149 -12.36 -1.57 -0.97
CA CYS A 149 -13.42 -2.28 -0.25
C CYS A 149 -12.90 -3.08 0.95
N CYS A 150 -11.75 -3.75 0.84
CA CYS A 150 -11.11 -4.46 1.95
C CYS A 150 -10.79 -3.51 3.13
N ARG A 151 -10.25 -2.32 2.84
CA ARG A 151 -9.92 -1.33 3.88
C ARG A 151 -11.18 -0.76 4.53
N SER A 152 -12.17 -0.37 3.74
CA SER A 152 -13.44 0.13 4.26
C SER A 152 -14.20 -0.92 5.07
N LEU A 153 -14.14 -2.20 4.68
CA LEU A 153 -14.80 -3.29 5.41
C LEU A 153 -14.32 -3.40 6.86
N ILE A 154 -13.04 -3.10 7.13
CA ILE A 154 -12.50 -3.12 8.49
C ILE A 154 -13.15 -2.04 9.36
N VAL A 155 -13.23 -0.82 8.83
CA VAL A 155 -13.83 0.34 9.52
C VAL A 155 -15.34 0.15 9.69
N ASP A 156 -16.00 -0.44 8.70
CA ASP A 156 -17.45 -0.66 8.68
C ASP A 156 -17.93 -1.76 9.63
N THR A 157 -17.06 -2.72 9.97
CA THR A 157 -17.43 -3.91 10.77
C THR A 157 -17.00 -3.82 12.22
N LEU A 158 -15.91 -3.10 12.52
CA LEU A 158 -15.35 -3.02 13.86
C LEU A 158 -15.85 -1.79 14.64
N PRO A 159 -16.16 -1.94 15.93
CA PRO A 159 -16.35 -0.80 16.83
C PRO A 159 -15.10 0.08 16.88
N ILE A 160 -15.27 1.38 17.10
CA ILE A 160 -14.20 2.39 17.11
C ILE A 160 -12.97 1.96 17.93
N PRO A 161 -13.11 1.44 19.17
CA PRO A 161 -11.95 1.02 19.97
C PRO A 161 -11.14 -0.14 19.35
N SER A 162 -11.80 -0.98 18.55
CA SER A 162 -11.18 -2.16 17.93
C SER A 162 -10.64 -1.88 16.52
N GLN A 163 -10.93 -0.73 15.91
CA GLN A 163 -10.48 -0.39 14.56
C GLN A 163 -8.97 -0.29 14.45
N GLN A 164 -8.28 0.23 15.48
CA GLN A 164 -6.82 0.27 15.49
C GLN A 164 -6.21 -1.15 15.46
N ALA A 165 -6.79 -2.08 16.22
CA ALA A 165 -6.39 -3.48 16.20
C ALA A 165 -6.66 -4.11 14.83
N GLY A 166 -7.81 -3.83 14.22
CA GLY A 166 -8.16 -4.26 12.86
C GLY A 166 -7.16 -3.77 11.81
N SER A 167 -6.81 -2.48 11.84
CA SER A 167 -5.81 -1.88 10.96
C SER A 167 -4.41 -2.49 11.18
N ALA A 168 -4.04 -2.80 12.41
CA ALA A 168 -2.78 -3.49 12.70
C ALA A 168 -2.75 -4.92 12.14
N TRP A 169 -3.86 -5.67 12.27
CA TRP A 169 -4.00 -7.00 11.65
C TRP A 169 -3.96 -6.92 10.12
N ALA A 170 -4.55 -5.88 9.52
CA ALA A 170 -4.51 -5.64 8.08
C ALA A 170 -3.09 -5.45 7.54
N THR A 171 -2.27 -4.64 8.23
CA THR A 171 -0.86 -4.46 7.87
C THR A 171 -0.06 -5.76 8.03
N ARG A 172 -0.34 -6.57 9.06
CA ARG A 172 0.30 -7.88 9.26
C ARG A 172 -0.06 -8.87 8.15
N MET A 173 -1.35 -8.99 7.81
CA MET A 173 -1.81 -9.88 6.73
C MET A 173 -1.24 -9.45 5.38
N SER A 174 -1.17 -8.14 5.14
CA SER A 174 -0.53 -7.57 3.95
C SER A 174 0.95 -7.96 3.84
N ALA A 175 1.71 -7.79 4.92
CA ALA A 175 3.13 -8.15 4.95
C ALA A 175 3.37 -9.66 4.75
N ILE A 176 2.51 -10.50 5.34
CA ILE A 176 2.55 -11.96 5.13
C ILE A 176 2.26 -12.31 3.67
N GLY A 177 1.22 -11.73 3.07
CA GLY A 177 0.88 -11.99 1.66
C GLY A 177 2.01 -11.62 0.71
N GLN A 178 2.63 -10.47 0.93
CA GLN A 178 3.79 -10.01 0.15
C GLN A 178 5.00 -10.95 0.30
N LEU A 179 5.31 -11.37 1.52
CA LEU A 179 6.42 -12.28 1.80
C LEU A 179 6.20 -13.64 1.13
N ILE A 180 4.99 -14.21 1.24
CA ILE A 180 4.64 -15.48 0.60
C ILE A 180 4.77 -15.37 -0.92
N SER A 181 4.32 -14.27 -1.53
CA SER A 181 4.47 -14.04 -2.97
C SER A 181 5.93 -14.11 -3.42
N TYR A 182 6.83 -13.40 -2.74
CA TYR A 182 8.24 -13.40 -3.12
C TYR A 182 8.92 -14.74 -2.83
N VAL A 183 8.53 -15.43 -1.75
CA VAL A 183 9.06 -16.77 -1.45
C VAL A 183 8.67 -17.75 -2.55
N ILE A 184 7.39 -17.81 -2.94
CA ILE A 184 6.93 -18.69 -4.03
C ILE A 184 7.61 -18.29 -5.35
N GLY A 185 7.71 -16.99 -5.65
CA GLY A 185 8.41 -16.51 -6.85
C GLY A 185 9.91 -16.87 -6.89
N SER A 186 10.56 -17.00 -5.73
CA SER A 186 11.98 -17.38 -5.64
C SER A 186 12.25 -18.87 -5.86
N ILE A 187 11.20 -19.69 -5.83
CA ILE A 187 11.27 -21.13 -6.00
C ILE A 187 10.94 -21.47 -7.45
N ASP A 188 11.67 -22.43 -8.03
CA ASP A 188 11.34 -22.98 -9.35
C ASP A 188 10.02 -23.77 -9.27
N THR A 189 8.95 -23.07 -9.64
CA THR A 189 7.58 -23.60 -9.56
C THR A 189 7.36 -24.68 -10.63
N VAL A 190 8.03 -24.57 -11.79
CA VAL A 190 7.90 -25.51 -12.90
C VAL A 190 8.49 -26.87 -12.54
N SER A 191 9.64 -26.88 -11.85
CA SER A 191 10.25 -28.11 -11.34
C SER A 191 9.38 -28.83 -10.30
N ILE A 192 8.62 -28.09 -9.48
CA ILE A 192 7.80 -28.66 -8.41
C ILE A 192 6.43 -29.14 -8.91
N PHE A 193 5.73 -28.31 -9.67
CA PHE A 193 4.36 -28.59 -10.11
C PHE A 193 4.28 -29.25 -11.49
N GLY A 194 5.42 -29.42 -12.17
CA GLY A 194 5.50 -29.89 -13.55
C GLY A 194 4.91 -28.89 -14.54
N THR A 195 4.63 -29.32 -15.76
CA THR A 195 4.07 -28.47 -16.83
C THR A 195 2.54 -28.47 -16.91
N THR A 196 1.87 -29.13 -15.96
CA THR A 196 0.41 -29.35 -15.99
C THR A 196 -0.41 -28.06 -15.87
N ILE A 197 0.06 -27.10 -15.05
CA ILE A 197 -0.63 -25.82 -14.83
C ILE A 197 -0.20 -24.77 -15.85
N GLY A 198 1.03 -24.88 -16.36
CA GLY A 198 1.65 -23.97 -17.30
C GLY A 198 3.09 -24.41 -17.59
N ASP A 199 3.54 -24.13 -18.80
CA ASP A 199 4.87 -24.43 -19.33
C ASP A 199 5.96 -23.45 -18.84
N THR A 200 5.57 -22.25 -18.41
CA THR A 200 6.49 -21.24 -17.87
C THR A 200 6.18 -20.91 -16.42
N GLN A 201 7.20 -20.42 -15.70
CA GLN A 201 7.01 -20.00 -14.31
C GLN A 201 5.97 -18.88 -14.22
N PHE A 202 5.99 -17.91 -15.15
CA PHE A 202 5.03 -16.80 -15.16
C PHE A 202 3.57 -17.30 -15.24
N LYS A 203 3.26 -18.23 -16.15
CA LYS A 203 1.92 -18.83 -16.28
C LYS A 203 1.46 -19.44 -14.96
N GLN A 204 2.31 -20.22 -14.30
CA GLN A 204 1.99 -20.82 -13.01
C GLN A 204 1.76 -19.77 -11.92
N MET A 205 2.60 -18.74 -11.85
CA MET A 205 2.46 -17.65 -10.88
C MET A 205 1.15 -16.87 -11.09
N THR A 206 0.70 -16.64 -12.33
CA THR A 206 -0.59 -15.99 -12.60
C THR A 206 -1.78 -16.81 -12.10
N VAL A 207 -1.74 -18.14 -12.26
CA VAL A 207 -2.79 -19.05 -11.74
C VAL A 207 -2.79 -19.05 -10.22
N ILE A 208 -1.62 -19.16 -9.59
CA ILE A 208 -1.50 -19.15 -8.12
C ILE A 208 -1.98 -17.81 -7.56
N ALA A 209 -1.65 -16.69 -8.21
CA ALA A 209 -2.13 -15.36 -7.82
C ALA A 209 -3.66 -15.25 -7.94
N ALA A 210 -4.23 -15.68 -9.06
CA ALA A 210 -5.67 -15.67 -9.28
C ALA A 210 -6.42 -16.51 -8.22
N LEU A 211 -5.96 -17.75 -7.97
CA LEU A 211 -6.58 -18.64 -6.99
C LEU A 211 -6.42 -18.10 -5.56
N SER A 212 -5.23 -17.62 -5.20
CA SER A 212 -4.99 -17.08 -3.85
C SER A 212 -5.85 -15.86 -3.55
N LEU A 213 -6.01 -14.94 -4.51
CA LEU A 213 -6.90 -13.79 -4.37
C LEU A 213 -8.37 -14.20 -4.23
N LEU A 214 -8.84 -15.11 -5.10
CA LEU A 214 -10.23 -15.59 -5.05
C LEU A 214 -10.53 -16.29 -3.73
N ILE A 215 -9.67 -17.22 -3.30
CA ILE A 215 -9.83 -17.92 -2.02
C ILE A 215 -9.80 -16.92 -0.87
N ALA A 216 -8.86 -15.97 -0.85
CA ALA A 216 -8.75 -14.99 0.22
C ALA A 216 -10.00 -14.12 0.33
N VAL A 217 -10.50 -13.61 -0.79
CA VAL A 217 -11.74 -12.81 -0.83
C VAL A 217 -12.94 -13.65 -0.43
N LEU A 218 -13.08 -14.87 -0.93
CA LEU A 218 -14.20 -15.77 -0.59
C LEU A 218 -14.22 -16.11 0.90
N VAL A 219 -13.06 -16.39 1.50
CA VAL A 219 -12.94 -16.65 2.94
C VAL A 219 -13.41 -15.44 3.76
N THR A 220 -12.97 -14.23 3.43
CA THR A 220 -13.44 -13.01 4.12
C THR A 220 -14.93 -12.77 3.89
N CYS A 221 -15.42 -12.95 2.67
CA CYS A 221 -16.84 -12.79 2.33
C CYS A 221 -17.73 -13.78 3.08
N TYR A 222 -17.25 -15.00 3.30
CA TYR A 222 -17.94 -16.05 4.07
C TYR A 222 -17.87 -15.81 5.58
N ALA A 223 -16.76 -15.27 6.07
CA ALA A 223 -16.50 -15.09 7.50
C ALA A 223 -17.17 -13.85 8.09
N VAL A 224 -17.22 -12.75 7.35
CA VAL A 224 -17.85 -11.51 7.79
C VAL A 224 -19.34 -11.58 7.49
N LYS A 225 -20.21 -10.83 8.18
CA LYS A 225 -21.59 -10.47 7.78
C LYS A 225 -21.76 -8.95 7.91
N GLU A 226 -22.25 -8.30 6.87
CA GLU A 226 -22.41 -6.84 6.79
C GLU A 226 -23.86 -6.42 7.05
N ARG A 227 -24.06 -5.14 7.41
CA ARG A 227 -25.40 -4.53 7.46
C ARG A 227 -25.88 -4.23 6.04
N VAL A 228 -27.19 -4.34 5.81
CA VAL A 228 -27.81 -4.07 4.50
C VAL A 228 -28.54 -2.73 4.53
N LEU A 229 -28.28 -1.87 3.54
CA LEU A 229 -28.96 -0.57 3.37
C LEU A 229 -30.34 -0.77 2.72
N ILE A 230 -31.40 -0.34 3.40
CA ILE A 230 -32.79 -0.44 2.90
C ILE A 230 -33.23 0.87 2.24
N THR A 231 -33.02 1.99 2.92
CA THR A 231 -33.40 3.32 2.44
C THR A 231 -32.17 4.21 2.40
N ALA A 232 -31.84 4.74 1.22
CA ALA A 232 -30.80 5.75 1.07
C ALA A 232 -31.40 7.14 1.32
N ARG A 233 -30.61 8.09 1.86
CA ARG A 233 -31.04 9.48 2.05
C ARG A 233 -31.32 10.11 0.67
N ASP A 234 -32.51 10.70 0.49
CA ASP A 234 -33.05 11.15 -0.82
C ASP A 234 -32.27 12.31 -1.50
N SER A 235 -31.21 12.86 -0.90
CA SER A 235 -30.53 14.07 -1.42
C SER A 235 -29.36 13.85 -2.38
N GLU A 236 -28.93 12.62 -2.70
CA GLU A 236 -27.68 12.44 -3.47
C GLU A 236 -27.85 11.83 -4.86
N GLY A 237 -28.26 12.67 -5.81
CA GLY A 237 -28.04 12.43 -7.24
C GLY A 237 -26.54 12.38 -7.60
N LYS A 238 -26.22 12.16 -8.88
CA LYS A 238 -24.88 11.97 -9.48
C LYS A 238 -23.79 13.02 -9.08
N ALA A 239 -24.15 14.09 -8.39
CA ALA A 239 -23.27 15.11 -7.84
C ALA A 239 -22.31 14.59 -6.74
N GLY A 240 -22.65 13.53 -6.00
CA GLY A 240 -21.86 13.10 -4.84
C GLY A 240 -20.39 12.72 -5.14
N ALA A 241 -20.14 11.93 -6.19
CA ALA A 241 -18.76 11.52 -6.52
C ALA A 241 -17.90 12.70 -7.01
N PHE A 242 -18.48 13.56 -7.86
CA PHE A 242 -17.80 14.77 -8.34
C PHE A 242 -17.56 15.77 -7.20
N GLN A 243 -18.51 15.92 -6.28
CA GLN A 243 -18.38 16.77 -5.10
C GLN A 243 -17.28 16.28 -4.16
N VAL A 244 -17.19 14.97 -3.91
CA VAL A 244 -16.09 14.37 -3.12
C VAL A 244 -14.75 14.60 -3.79
N MET A 245 -14.64 14.39 -5.11
CA MET A 245 -13.42 14.67 -5.87
C MET A 245 -13.05 16.16 -5.85
N SER A 246 -14.03 17.06 -6.00
CA SER A 246 -13.83 18.50 -5.95
C SER A 246 -13.40 18.97 -4.56
N GLN A 247 -13.95 18.38 -3.49
CA GLN A 247 -13.60 18.70 -2.12
C GLN A 247 -12.19 18.19 -1.77
N LEU A 248 -11.84 16.97 -2.21
CA LEU A 248 -10.47 16.46 -2.11
C LEU A 248 -9.49 17.40 -2.82
N PHE A 249 -9.78 17.80 -4.06
CA PHE A 249 -8.91 18.71 -4.81
C PHE A 249 -8.76 20.08 -4.12
N LYS A 250 -9.86 20.68 -3.65
CA LYS A 250 -9.83 21.95 -2.92
C LYS A 250 -9.01 21.82 -1.62
N THR A 251 -9.19 20.73 -0.88
CA THR A 251 -8.48 20.51 0.39
C THR A 251 -7.00 20.22 0.15
N THR A 252 -6.65 19.50 -0.92
CA THR A 252 -5.26 19.29 -1.35
C THR A 252 -4.56 20.61 -1.65
N MET A 253 -5.29 21.61 -2.17
CA MET A 253 -4.75 22.93 -2.48
C MET A 253 -4.62 23.83 -1.24
N ASP A 254 -5.56 23.73 -0.29
CA ASP A 254 -5.65 24.56 0.91
C ASP A 254 -5.30 23.77 2.20
N LEU A 255 -4.04 23.33 2.33
CA LEU A 255 -3.58 22.53 3.49
C LEU A 255 -2.95 23.37 4.61
N PRO A 256 -3.17 22.98 5.89
CA PRO A 256 -2.40 23.52 7.00
C PRO A 256 -0.89 23.31 6.82
N PRO A 257 -0.03 24.26 7.21
CA PRO A 257 1.41 24.24 6.91
C PRO A 257 2.14 22.96 7.34
N ARG A 258 1.77 22.38 8.50
CA ARG A 258 2.39 21.16 9.03
C ARG A 258 1.99 19.91 8.23
N ILE A 259 0.71 19.79 7.86
CA ILE A 259 0.20 18.71 7.00
C ILE A 259 0.82 18.82 5.61
N GLN A 260 0.91 20.04 5.07
CA GLN A 260 1.54 20.30 3.79
C GLN A 260 3.01 19.87 3.78
N ALA A 261 3.76 20.13 4.86
CA ALA A 261 5.16 19.71 4.97
C ALA A 261 5.33 18.17 4.98
N ILE A 262 4.45 17.44 5.68
CA ILE A 262 4.42 15.97 5.65
C ILE A 262 4.14 15.47 4.23
N CYS A 263 3.14 16.05 3.57
CA CYS A 263 2.75 15.71 2.20
C CYS A 263 3.89 15.97 1.20
N TRP A 264 4.63 17.08 1.33
CA TRP A 264 5.79 17.37 0.49
C TRP A 264 6.96 16.41 0.71
N ALA A 265 7.28 16.06 1.96
CA ALA A 265 8.29 15.05 2.24
C ALA A 265 7.89 13.70 1.60
N GLN A 266 6.61 13.35 1.69
CA GLN A 266 6.08 12.13 1.06
C GLN A 266 6.13 12.18 -0.47
N PHE A 267 5.85 13.35 -1.06
CA PHE A 267 5.89 13.56 -2.51
C PHE A 267 7.27 13.23 -3.08
N TRP A 268 8.31 13.87 -2.54
CA TRP A 268 9.69 13.69 -3.02
C TRP A 268 10.24 12.29 -2.76
N ALA A 269 9.83 11.65 -1.67
CA ALA A 269 10.20 10.28 -1.36
C ALA A 269 9.58 9.28 -2.36
N TRP A 270 8.31 9.45 -2.74
CA TRP A 270 7.64 8.51 -3.66
C TRP A 270 8.17 8.57 -5.09
N ILE A 271 8.75 9.69 -5.53
CA ILE A 271 9.46 9.74 -6.82
C ILE A 271 10.57 8.68 -6.88
N GLY A 272 11.25 8.44 -5.75
CA GLY A 272 12.30 7.42 -5.65
C GLY A 272 11.78 6.01 -5.38
N TRP A 273 10.76 5.87 -4.53
CA TRP A 273 10.19 4.56 -4.21
C TRP A 273 9.49 3.90 -5.40
N PHE A 274 8.86 4.68 -6.27
CA PHE A 274 8.08 4.11 -7.37
C PHE A 274 8.94 3.29 -8.37
N PRO A 275 10.04 3.82 -8.94
CA PRO A 275 10.95 3.03 -9.78
C PRO A 275 11.57 1.84 -9.03
N PHE A 276 11.83 1.99 -7.73
CA PHE A 276 12.36 0.91 -6.90
C PHE A 276 11.37 -0.26 -6.82
N LEU A 277 10.09 -0.01 -6.55
CA LEU A 277 9.10 -1.08 -6.39
C LEU A 277 8.81 -1.85 -7.70
N PHE A 278 8.78 -1.16 -8.85
CA PHE A 278 8.41 -1.77 -10.14
C PHE A 278 9.59 -2.28 -10.97
N TYR A 279 10.80 -1.77 -10.74
CA TYR A 279 11.98 -2.14 -11.54
C TYR A 279 13.09 -2.84 -10.75
N SER A 280 13.02 -2.95 -9.42
CA SER A 280 14.07 -3.60 -8.62
C SER A 280 14.31 -5.06 -9.03
N THR A 281 13.24 -5.82 -9.28
CA THR A 281 13.33 -7.22 -9.74
C THR A 281 14.04 -7.34 -11.08
N THR A 282 13.62 -6.50 -12.03
CA THR A 282 14.20 -6.47 -13.38
C THR A 282 15.65 -5.98 -13.33
N TRP A 283 15.96 -5.01 -12.49
CA TRP A 283 17.33 -4.52 -12.29
C TRP A 283 18.27 -5.60 -11.75
N VAL A 284 17.85 -6.34 -10.72
CA VAL A 284 18.68 -7.44 -10.19
C VAL A 284 18.83 -8.56 -11.23
N GLY A 285 17.74 -8.93 -11.91
CA GLY A 285 17.77 -9.93 -12.97
C GLY A 285 18.69 -9.54 -14.13
N GLU A 286 18.59 -8.32 -14.64
CA GLU A 286 19.50 -7.80 -15.67
C GLU A 286 20.95 -7.80 -15.20
N THR A 287 21.20 -7.42 -13.95
CA THR A 287 22.57 -7.43 -13.37
C THR A 287 23.15 -8.84 -13.34
N TYR A 288 22.33 -9.85 -13.02
CA TYR A 288 22.73 -11.25 -13.04
C TYR A 288 23.10 -11.72 -14.46
N PHE A 289 22.21 -11.52 -15.44
CA PHE A 289 22.47 -11.92 -16.82
C PHE A 289 23.61 -11.16 -17.48
N ARG A 290 23.83 -9.90 -17.09
CA ARG A 290 24.87 -9.04 -17.68
C ARG A 290 26.27 -9.36 -17.18
N TYR A 291 26.43 -9.70 -15.90
CA TYR A 291 27.76 -9.82 -15.28
C TYR A 291 28.16 -11.24 -14.91
N GLU A 292 27.21 -12.12 -14.57
CA GLU A 292 27.49 -13.45 -14.00
C GLU A 292 27.25 -14.60 -14.97
N VAL A 293 26.35 -14.44 -15.95
CA VAL A 293 26.12 -15.46 -16.98
C VAL A 293 27.19 -15.32 -18.09
N PRO A 294 27.95 -16.38 -18.41
CA PRO A 294 28.89 -16.37 -19.53
C PRO A 294 28.18 -16.12 -20.86
N LYS A 295 28.79 -15.33 -21.76
CA LYS A 295 28.21 -15.00 -23.08
C LYS A 295 27.96 -16.22 -23.97
N ASP A 296 28.72 -17.30 -23.75
CA ASP A 296 28.66 -18.54 -24.53
C ASP A 296 27.76 -19.62 -23.90
N ALA A 297 27.14 -19.33 -22.75
CA ALA A 297 26.21 -20.27 -22.11
C ALA A 297 24.88 -20.27 -22.87
N THR A 298 24.32 -21.46 -23.15
CA THR A 298 22.96 -21.60 -23.67
C THR A 298 21.99 -20.91 -22.73
N HIS A 299 21.31 -19.88 -23.22
CA HIS A 299 20.32 -19.17 -22.41
C HIS A 299 19.20 -20.15 -21.98
N PRO A 300 18.72 -20.06 -20.72
CA PRO A 300 17.61 -20.89 -20.25
C PRO A 300 16.40 -20.73 -21.15
N THR A 301 15.65 -21.81 -21.36
CA THR A 301 14.39 -21.79 -22.14
C THR A 301 13.35 -20.85 -21.52
N ASP A 302 13.36 -20.66 -20.20
CA ASP A 302 12.52 -19.69 -19.47
C ASP A 302 13.36 -18.58 -18.83
N MET A 303 13.88 -17.66 -19.65
CA MET A 303 14.61 -16.48 -19.16
C MET A 303 13.77 -15.58 -18.24
N LEU A 304 12.48 -15.47 -18.50
CA LEU A 304 11.56 -14.67 -17.68
C LEU A 304 11.41 -15.26 -16.28
N GLY A 305 11.20 -16.57 -16.19
CA GLY A 305 11.18 -17.30 -14.93
C GLY A 305 12.46 -17.08 -14.13
N GLU A 306 13.63 -17.18 -14.77
CA GLU A 306 14.92 -16.94 -14.10
C GLU A 306 15.10 -15.50 -13.61
N VAL A 307 14.74 -14.48 -14.40
CA VAL A 307 14.72 -13.08 -13.95
C VAL A 307 13.81 -12.92 -12.74
N GLY A 308 12.59 -13.48 -12.83
CA GLY A 308 11.61 -13.43 -11.75
C GLY A 308 12.08 -14.16 -10.49
N ARG A 309 12.78 -15.28 -10.62
CA ARG A 309 13.31 -16.08 -9.52
C ARG A 309 14.44 -15.38 -8.77
N VAL A 310 15.42 -14.88 -9.52
CA VAL A 310 16.55 -14.13 -8.97
C VAL A 310 16.06 -12.82 -8.33
N GLY A 311 15.17 -12.09 -9.02
CA GLY A 311 14.56 -10.86 -8.49
C GLY A 311 13.71 -11.12 -7.23
N SER A 312 12.89 -12.18 -7.25
CA SER A 312 12.09 -12.60 -6.09
C SER A 312 12.96 -12.93 -4.88
N LEU A 313 14.08 -13.63 -5.06
CA LEU A 313 15.01 -13.94 -3.97
C LEU A 313 15.50 -12.68 -3.26
N SER A 314 15.86 -11.64 -4.03
CA SER A 314 16.25 -10.35 -3.44
C SER A 314 15.10 -9.68 -2.70
N LEU A 315 13.88 -9.77 -3.24
CA LEU A 315 12.68 -9.24 -2.59
C LEU A 315 12.23 -10.03 -1.35
N VAL A 316 12.56 -11.31 -1.24
CA VAL A 316 12.40 -12.11 -0.01
C VAL A 316 13.28 -11.54 1.10
N VAL A 317 14.55 -11.25 0.80
CA VAL A 317 15.46 -10.67 1.80
C VAL A 317 15.00 -9.27 2.20
N PHE A 318 14.64 -8.43 1.22
CA PHE A 318 14.02 -7.11 1.47
C PHE A 318 12.79 -7.20 2.38
N SER A 319 11.85 -8.08 2.05
CA SER A 319 10.59 -8.21 2.80
C SER A 319 10.80 -8.80 4.19
N SER A 320 11.77 -9.70 4.34
CA SER A 320 12.16 -10.24 5.65
C SER A 320 12.73 -9.12 6.53
N ILE A 321 13.66 -8.31 5.99
CA ILE A 321 14.23 -7.17 6.70
C ILE A 321 13.14 -6.14 7.04
N THR A 322 12.25 -5.81 6.10
CA THR A 322 11.10 -4.94 6.37
C THR A 322 10.22 -5.51 7.47
N PHE A 323 9.91 -6.81 7.45
CA PHE A 323 9.08 -7.44 8.47
C PHE A 323 9.72 -7.32 9.86
N PHE A 324 10.98 -7.73 10.02
CA PHE A 324 11.71 -7.58 11.29
C PHE A 324 11.82 -6.12 11.72
N SER A 325 12.10 -5.20 10.78
CA SER A 325 12.19 -3.77 11.07
C SER A 325 10.84 -3.19 11.52
N SER A 326 9.73 -3.58 10.88
CA SER A 326 8.38 -3.13 11.25
C SER A 326 7.95 -3.59 12.64
N VAL A 327 8.47 -4.74 13.10
CA VAL A 327 8.23 -5.25 14.45
C VAL A 327 9.15 -4.59 15.46
N LEU A 328 10.44 -4.41 15.15
CA LEU A 328 11.45 -3.93 16.09
C LEU A 328 11.48 -2.39 16.24
N LEU A 329 11.35 -1.64 15.15
CA LEU A 329 11.49 -0.18 15.14
C LEU A 329 10.51 0.55 16.06
N PRO A 330 9.21 0.18 16.16
CA PRO A 330 8.30 0.82 17.09
C PRO A 330 8.71 0.72 18.57
N PHE A 331 9.55 -0.26 18.95
CA PHE A 331 10.09 -0.37 20.31
C PHE A 331 11.34 0.50 20.55
N CYS A 332 12.01 0.90 19.48
CA CYS A 332 13.26 1.67 19.49
C CYS A 332 13.04 3.18 19.30
N VAL A 333 11.90 3.59 18.76
CA VAL A 333 11.59 4.98 18.42
C VAL A 333 10.69 5.61 19.48
N GLN A 334 10.94 6.88 19.83
CA GLN A 334 10.01 7.62 20.70
C GLN A 334 8.74 8.00 19.92
N PRO A 335 7.54 7.79 20.48
CA PRO A 335 6.33 8.29 19.86
C PRO A 335 6.34 9.82 19.82
N PRO A 336 5.70 10.43 18.82
CA PRO A 336 5.74 11.87 18.53
C PRO A 336 5.12 12.79 19.60
N ASP A 337 4.58 12.23 20.69
CA ASP A 337 4.11 13.02 21.84
C ASP A 337 5.21 13.12 22.91
N ASP A 338 5.63 14.35 23.22
CA ASP A 338 6.62 14.73 24.23
C ASP A 338 6.30 14.24 25.67
N ARG A 339 5.11 13.68 25.90
CA ARG A 339 4.69 13.19 27.21
C ARG A 339 4.87 11.67 27.26
N ARG A 340 6.02 11.25 27.79
CA ARG A 340 6.38 9.86 28.17
C ARG A 340 5.12 8.98 28.31
N PRO A 341 4.86 8.04 27.38
CA PRO A 341 3.73 7.13 27.54
C PRO A 341 3.96 6.32 28.81
N ARG A 342 3.04 6.42 29.77
CA ARG A 342 3.05 5.62 31.01
C ARG A 342 2.85 4.11 30.71
N PHE A 343 2.60 3.75 29.46
CA PHE A 343 2.42 2.39 28.99
C PHE A 343 3.06 2.17 27.62
N THR A 344 4.31 1.71 27.59
CA THR A 344 4.84 0.96 26.44
C THR A 344 4.57 -0.53 26.70
N PRO A 345 4.12 -1.32 25.70
CA PRO A 345 4.03 -2.78 25.83
C PRO A 345 5.35 -3.32 26.38
N ARG A 346 5.31 -4.06 27.50
CA ARG A 346 6.52 -4.63 28.10
C ARG A 346 7.19 -5.53 27.04
N PRO A 347 8.47 -5.30 26.71
CA PRO A 347 9.14 -6.14 25.73
C PRO A 347 9.25 -7.57 26.26
N PRO A 348 9.22 -8.59 25.38
CA PRO A 348 9.38 -9.98 25.78
C PRO A 348 10.67 -10.16 26.60
N PRO A 349 10.66 -10.98 27.66
CA PRO A 349 11.72 -11.05 28.66
C PRO A 349 13.11 -11.36 28.07
N GLY A 350 13.18 -12.06 26.94
CA GLY A 350 14.43 -12.39 26.24
C GLY A 350 15.14 -11.21 25.55
N ILE A 351 14.44 -10.11 25.23
CA ILE A 351 15.00 -8.95 24.49
C ILE A 351 15.15 -7.71 25.39
N ALA A 352 14.63 -7.78 26.63
CA ALA A 352 14.55 -6.64 27.54
C ALA A 352 15.91 -6.02 27.90
N ALA A 353 16.97 -6.82 28.01
CA ALA A 353 18.32 -6.33 28.33
C ALA A 353 18.95 -5.54 27.16
N LEU A 354 18.76 -6.02 25.93
CA LEU A 354 19.22 -5.35 24.71
C LEU A 354 18.43 -4.06 24.46
N LEU A 355 17.10 -4.13 24.62
CA LEU A 355 16.20 -2.98 24.50
C LEU A 355 16.52 -1.91 25.55
N LYS A 356 16.94 -2.26 26.77
CA LYS A 356 17.37 -1.27 27.78
C LYS A 356 18.59 -0.43 27.37
N LYS A 357 19.58 -1.02 26.70
CA LYS A 357 20.73 -0.27 26.15
C LYS A 357 20.30 0.63 24.98
N ILE A 358 19.40 0.13 24.13
CA ILE A 358 18.86 0.89 22.98
C ILE A 358 17.92 2.01 23.46
N THR A 359 17.19 1.83 24.57
CA THR A 359 16.29 2.85 25.13
C THR A 359 17.01 4.10 25.66
N LEU A 360 18.33 4.05 25.84
CA LEU A 360 19.13 5.21 26.24
C LEU A 360 19.36 6.20 25.07
N ILE A 361 19.28 5.72 23.83
CA ILE A 361 19.47 6.48 22.59
C ILE A 361 18.21 6.31 21.73
N ARG A 362 17.03 6.67 22.25
CA ARG A 362 15.82 6.61 21.41
C ARG A 362 15.75 7.84 20.51
N PRO A 363 15.95 7.71 19.19
CA PRO A 363 15.66 8.81 18.28
C PRO A 363 14.17 9.12 18.30
N ASP A 364 13.86 10.40 18.12
CA ASP A 364 12.52 10.87 17.85
C ASP A 364 12.01 10.34 16.49
N LEU A 365 10.70 10.16 16.33
CA LEU A 365 10.07 9.63 15.12
C LEU A 365 10.49 10.42 13.87
N GLN A 366 10.62 11.74 13.99
CA GLN A 366 11.05 12.59 12.88
C GLN A 366 12.51 12.30 12.49
N THR A 367 13.37 12.08 13.48
CA THR A 367 14.78 11.76 13.25
C THR A 367 14.91 10.38 12.62
N THR A 368 14.11 9.40 13.06
CA THR A 368 14.06 8.08 12.41
C THR A 368 13.58 8.17 10.97
N TRP A 369 12.56 8.98 10.69
CA TRP A 369 12.08 9.20 9.34
C TRP A 369 13.13 9.87 8.44
N LEU A 370 13.82 10.89 8.96
CA LEU A 370 14.95 11.53 8.27
C LEU A 370 16.06 10.52 7.95
N ILE A 371 16.49 9.71 8.94
CA ILE A 371 17.51 8.67 8.77
C ILE A 371 17.07 7.66 7.71
N SER A 372 15.78 7.29 7.68
CA SER A 372 15.25 6.37 6.69
C SER A 372 15.43 6.88 5.25
N HIS A 373 15.18 8.17 5.01
CA HIS A 373 15.41 8.80 3.71
C HIS A 373 16.91 8.90 3.38
N VAL A 374 17.76 9.22 4.35
CA VAL A 374 19.23 9.21 4.19
C VAL A 374 19.71 7.83 3.78
N MET A 375 19.24 6.77 4.45
CA MET A 375 19.61 5.39 4.15
C MET A 375 19.16 4.98 2.74
N PHE A 376 17.93 5.33 2.34
CA PHE A 376 17.44 5.05 0.99
C PHE A 376 18.26 5.79 -0.07
N ALA A 377 18.55 7.08 0.12
CA ALA A 377 19.37 7.86 -0.81
C ALA A 377 20.80 7.30 -0.89
N ALA A 378 21.43 7.00 0.25
CA ALA A 378 22.79 6.46 0.29
C ALA A 378 22.89 5.11 -0.43
N THR A 379 21.89 4.24 -0.31
CA THR A 379 21.88 2.93 -0.99
C THR A 379 21.66 3.06 -2.49
N MET A 380 20.68 3.87 -2.92
CA MET A 380 20.34 3.99 -4.34
C MET A 380 21.34 4.84 -5.15
N ILE A 381 22.13 5.71 -4.50
CA ILE A 381 23.28 6.37 -5.15
C ILE A 381 24.28 5.35 -5.71
N PHE A 382 24.46 4.20 -5.05
CA PHE A 382 25.36 3.13 -5.50
C PHE A 382 24.73 2.19 -6.54
N ALA A 383 23.46 2.36 -6.91
CA ALA A 383 22.80 1.47 -7.87
C ALA A 383 23.54 1.38 -9.22
N PRO A 384 24.06 2.48 -9.82
CA PRO A 384 24.83 2.39 -11.07
C PRO A 384 26.16 1.63 -10.95
N LEU A 385 26.71 1.48 -9.74
CA LEU A 385 27.96 0.77 -9.50
C LEU A 385 27.75 -0.74 -9.30
N ALA A 386 26.51 -1.22 -9.29
CA ALA A 386 26.22 -2.63 -9.05
C ALA A 386 26.60 -3.51 -10.25
N ARG A 387 27.72 -4.23 -10.12
CA ARG A 387 28.26 -5.17 -11.13
C ARG A 387 28.16 -6.65 -10.72
N SER A 388 27.43 -6.96 -9.65
CA SER A 388 27.18 -8.33 -9.20
C SER A 388 25.79 -8.43 -8.59
N ARG A 389 25.17 -9.61 -8.74
CA ARG A 389 23.86 -9.91 -8.15
C ARG A 389 23.89 -9.80 -6.62
N ALA A 390 25.00 -10.17 -5.99
CA ALA A 390 25.13 -10.15 -4.54
C ALA A 390 25.10 -8.71 -4.02
N PHE A 391 25.81 -7.81 -4.71
CA PHE A 391 25.82 -6.39 -4.39
C PHE A 391 24.48 -5.72 -4.69
N ALA A 392 23.85 -6.00 -5.83
CA ALA A 392 22.51 -5.48 -6.14
C ALA A 392 21.47 -5.96 -5.11
N THR A 393 21.50 -7.25 -4.76
CA THR A 393 20.62 -7.83 -3.71
C THR A 393 20.88 -7.19 -2.36
N PHE A 394 22.13 -6.94 -1.99
CA PHE A 394 22.47 -6.25 -0.74
C PHE A 394 21.89 -4.83 -0.70
N LEU A 395 21.97 -4.07 -1.80
CA LEU A 395 21.37 -2.74 -1.90
C LEU A 395 19.84 -2.80 -1.75
N VAL A 396 19.17 -3.71 -2.47
CA VAL A 396 17.71 -3.91 -2.36
C VAL A 396 17.32 -4.30 -0.94
N ALA A 397 18.05 -5.24 -0.33
CA ALA A 397 17.81 -5.71 1.04
C ALA A 397 17.90 -4.58 2.07
N LEU A 398 18.90 -3.70 1.94
CA LEU A 398 19.12 -2.59 2.87
C LEU A 398 18.00 -1.53 2.79
N CYS A 399 17.33 -1.38 1.65
CA CYS A 399 16.14 -0.55 1.50
C CYS A 399 14.92 -1.08 2.30
N GLY A 400 14.96 -2.32 2.81
CA GLY A 400 13.88 -2.88 3.62
C GLY A 400 13.63 -2.13 4.92
N ILE A 401 14.67 -1.56 5.53
CA ILE A 401 14.57 -0.74 6.75
C ILE A 401 13.88 0.61 6.43
N PRO A 402 14.35 1.40 5.45
CA PRO A 402 13.64 2.60 5.01
C PRO A 402 12.18 2.39 4.63
N TRP A 403 11.85 1.27 3.99
CA TRP A 403 10.49 0.95 3.58
C TRP A 403 9.57 0.76 4.79
N ALA A 404 10.05 0.08 5.85
CA ALA A 404 9.29 -0.11 7.08
C ALA A 404 8.95 1.22 7.77
N VAL A 405 9.91 2.17 7.80
CA VAL A 405 9.68 3.51 8.37
C VAL A 405 8.73 4.32 7.48
N SER A 406 8.93 4.29 6.16
CA SER A 406 8.11 5.03 5.19
C SER A 406 6.65 4.57 5.17
N SER A 407 6.39 3.30 5.51
CA SER A 407 5.03 2.75 5.61
C SER A 407 4.31 3.14 6.91
N TRP A 408 5.01 3.70 7.90
CA TRP A 408 4.48 3.98 9.24
C TRP A 408 4.52 5.47 9.59
N ALA A 409 5.68 6.13 9.45
CA ALA A 409 5.91 7.48 9.94
C ALA A 409 4.93 8.53 9.39
N PRO A 410 4.60 8.56 8.07
CA PRO A 410 3.68 9.57 7.53
C PRO A 410 2.28 9.45 8.12
N PHE A 411 1.76 8.23 8.26
CA PHE A 411 0.45 7.98 8.85
C PHE A 411 0.41 8.34 10.33
N ALA A 412 1.50 8.08 11.07
CA ALA A 412 1.62 8.47 12.47
C ALA A 412 1.60 10.00 12.64
N PHE A 413 2.37 10.74 11.84
CA PHE A 413 2.37 12.21 11.88
C PHE A 413 1.02 12.80 11.48
N MET A 414 0.39 12.28 10.43
CA MET A 414 -0.93 12.71 10.02
C MET A 414 -1.96 12.51 11.13
N GLY A 415 -1.96 11.35 11.80
CA GLY A 415 -2.87 11.08 12.91
C GLY A 415 -2.74 12.09 14.06
N VAL A 416 -1.51 12.50 14.41
CA VAL A 416 -1.27 13.51 15.46
C VAL A 416 -1.81 14.87 15.05
N GLU A 417 -1.55 15.33 13.82
CA GLU A 417 -2.01 16.65 13.37
C GLU A 417 -3.53 16.70 13.19
N ILE A 418 -4.16 15.61 12.71
CA ILE A 418 -5.62 15.50 12.64
C ILE A 418 -6.25 15.64 14.03
N ASN A 419 -5.68 14.98 15.05
CA ASN A 419 -6.17 15.08 16.42
C ASN A 419 -6.03 16.51 16.98
N LYS A 420 -4.93 17.21 16.67
CA LYS A 420 -4.74 18.61 17.08
C LYS A 420 -5.79 19.54 16.44
N LEU A 421 -6.11 19.33 15.16
CA LEU A 421 -7.13 20.10 14.46
C LEU A 421 -8.54 19.84 15.02
N ALA A 422 -8.83 18.60 15.41
CA ALA A 422 -10.12 18.23 15.99
C ALA A 422 -10.36 18.80 17.40
N LEU A 423 -9.29 19.00 18.20
CA LEU A 423 -9.41 19.50 19.58
C LEU A 423 -9.58 21.04 19.70
N GLY A 424 -9.43 21.79 18.60
CA GLY A 424 -9.58 23.25 18.59
C GLY A 424 -8.52 24.03 19.42
N PRO A 425 -8.32 25.34 19.16
CA PRO A 425 -7.25 26.13 19.80
C PRO A 425 -7.44 26.34 21.31
N THR A 426 -8.69 26.36 21.80
CA THR A 426 -9.06 26.76 23.17
C THR A 426 -9.06 25.60 24.18
N GLN A 427 -9.26 24.35 23.75
CA GLN A 427 -9.13 23.17 24.63
C GLN A 427 -7.69 22.65 24.68
N ALA A 428 -6.91 22.79 23.60
CA ALA A 428 -5.50 22.42 23.57
C ALA A 428 -4.66 23.19 24.62
N SER A 429 -5.01 24.45 24.91
CA SER A 429 -4.34 25.26 25.94
C SER A 429 -4.78 24.93 27.37
N ARG A 430 -6.06 24.56 27.59
CA ARG A 430 -6.60 24.22 28.92
C ARG A 430 -6.22 22.82 29.42
N LEU A 431 -6.05 21.85 28.51
CA LEU A 431 -5.54 20.50 28.83
C LEU A 431 -4.02 20.43 29.01
N SER A 432 -3.30 21.55 28.83
CA SER A 432 -1.87 21.59 29.14
C SER A 432 -1.56 21.29 30.63
N GLY A 433 -2.55 21.38 31.53
CA GLY A 433 -2.41 21.09 32.96
C GLY A 433 -3.10 19.85 33.53
N VAL A 434 -3.95 19.11 32.79
CA VAL A 434 -4.70 17.97 33.35
C VAL A 434 -4.61 16.73 32.45
N THR A 435 -4.12 15.64 33.05
CA THR A 435 -3.82 14.34 32.44
C THR A 435 -5.09 13.60 32.01
N MET A 436 -5.16 13.11 30.76
CA MET A 436 -6.14 12.10 30.35
C MET A 436 -5.76 10.74 30.94
N ILE A 437 -6.55 10.26 31.90
CA ILE A 437 -6.44 8.92 32.49
C ILE A 437 -7.29 7.97 31.65
N THR A 438 -6.67 7.20 30.76
CA THR A 438 -7.29 5.97 30.21
C THR A 438 -6.71 4.76 30.92
N SER A 439 -7.16 4.54 32.16
CA SER A 439 -7.06 3.25 32.85
C SER A 439 -7.91 3.30 34.11
N SER A 440 -8.80 2.33 34.26
CA SER A 440 -9.54 2.00 35.48
C SER A 440 -8.64 2.10 36.72
N SER A 441 -8.78 3.17 37.50
CA SER A 441 -8.16 3.30 38.81
C SER A 441 -9.23 3.38 39.87
N ILE A 442 -9.46 2.25 40.55
CA ILE A 442 -10.13 2.22 41.85
C ILE A 442 -9.25 3.04 42.80
N ARG A 443 -9.73 4.22 43.23
CA ARG A 443 -9.17 4.94 44.38
C ARG A 443 -10.12 4.75 45.56
N SER A 444 -9.72 3.85 46.45
CA SER A 444 -10.20 3.79 47.83
C SER A 444 -9.77 5.07 48.56
N GLY A 445 -10.71 5.71 49.24
CA GLY A 445 -10.51 7.00 49.93
C GLY A 445 -11.72 7.37 50.80
N ALA A 446 -11.75 6.73 51.97
CA ALA A 446 -12.48 6.98 53.21
C ALA A 446 -13.24 8.33 53.44
N TYR A 447 -14.49 8.17 53.93
CA TYR A 447 -15.37 9.04 54.75
C TYR A 447 -15.91 10.38 54.18
N SER A 448 -17.18 10.40 53.75
CA SER A 448 -18.32 10.90 54.57
C SER A 448 -19.65 10.86 53.80
N ASP A 449 -20.59 10.12 54.40
CA ASP A 449 -22.05 10.14 54.41
C ASP A 449 -22.95 10.66 53.26
N ARG A 450 -24.02 9.87 53.06
CA ARG A 450 -25.36 10.13 52.45
C ARG A 450 -25.57 10.17 50.93
N SER A 451 -26.18 9.08 50.45
CA SER A 451 -27.26 8.96 49.44
C SER A 451 -27.18 9.78 48.14
N GLY A 452 -26.96 9.10 47.02
CA GLY A 452 -27.18 9.65 45.67
C GLY A 452 -26.45 8.86 44.60
N ASP A 453 -27.13 8.55 43.51
CA ASP A 453 -26.72 7.67 42.41
C ASP A 453 -25.33 8.00 41.84
N THR A 454 -24.52 6.96 41.63
CA THR A 454 -23.18 7.08 41.02
C THR A 454 -23.33 7.12 39.50
N GLU A 455 -23.50 8.31 38.94
CA GLU A 455 -23.45 8.52 37.49
C GLU A 455 -22.00 8.40 37.02
N MET A 456 -21.76 7.46 36.11
CA MET A 456 -20.46 7.19 35.50
C MET A 456 -20.26 8.19 34.36
N ASP A 457 -19.39 9.17 34.55
CA ASP A 457 -19.13 10.21 33.55
C ASP A 457 -18.30 9.62 32.39
N VAL A 458 -19.01 9.06 31.39
CA VAL A 458 -18.45 8.50 30.17
C VAL A 458 -18.10 9.65 29.23
N LEU A 459 -16.85 9.70 28.78
CA LEU A 459 -16.37 10.59 27.71
C LEU A 459 -17.18 10.31 26.43
N ARG A 460 -18.30 11.02 26.26
CA ARG A 460 -19.16 10.98 25.08
C ARG A 460 -18.44 11.67 23.94
N LEU A 461 -17.85 10.89 23.04
CA LEU A 461 -17.60 11.34 21.66
C LEU A 461 -18.98 11.61 21.05
N ASN A 462 -19.24 12.86 20.64
CA ASN A 462 -20.50 13.29 20.02
C ASN A 462 -20.98 12.31 18.94
N HIS A 463 -21.84 11.38 19.34
CA HIS A 463 -22.89 10.88 18.48
C HIS A 463 -24.12 11.72 18.82
N ASN A 464 -24.69 12.37 17.81
CA ASN A 464 -26.02 12.96 17.92
C ASN A 464 -27.01 11.84 18.26
N ASP A 465 -27.26 11.62 19.55
CA ASP A 465 -28.52 11.08 20.01
C ASP A 465 -29.53 12.21 19.89
N THR A 466 -30.33 12.15 18.82
CA THR A 466 -31.55 12.96 18.68
C THR A 466 -32.56 12.46 19.70
N ASP A 467 -32.45 12.93 20.95
CA ASP A 467 -33.52 12.93 21.96
C ASP A 467 -33.12 13.92 23.08
N SER A 468 -33.25 15.22 22.80
CA SER A 468 -33.50 16.24 23.83
C SER A 468 -33.95 17.54 23.17
N ASP A 469 -35.25 17.82 23.27
CA ASP A 469 -35.84 19.11 22.96
C ASP A 469 -35.23 20.17 23.90
N SER A 470 -34.40 21.06 23.36
CA SER A 470 -34.25 22.42 23.90
C SER A 470 -33.73 23.36 22.80
N ASP A 471 -34.63 24.23 22.36
CA ASP A 471 -34.36 25.30 21.41
C ASP A 471 -33.30 26.27 21.97
N THR A 472 -32.10 26.26 21.40
CA THR A 472 -31.21 27.43 21.40
C THR A 472 -30.46 27.50 20.08
N GLU A 473 -30.91 28.39 19.20
CA GLU A 473 -30.19 28.81 18.00
C GLU A 473 -28.85 29.45 18.39
N GLY A 474 -27.73 28.86 17.94
CA GLY A 474 -26.39 29.37 18.24
C GLY A 474 -25.24 28.60 17.59
N GLY A 475 -25.12 28.66 16.26
CA GLY A 475 -23.84 28.67 15.52
C GLY A 475 -22.79 27.56 15.69
N ALA A 476 -23.09 26.40 16.29
CA ALA A 476 -22.09 25.36 16.61
C ALA A 476 -22.19 24.06 15.76
N SER A 477 -22.86 24.08 14.59
CA SER A 477 -23.19 22.85 13.85
C SER A 477 -22.19 22.38 12.78
N ASP A 478 -21.11 23.12 12.50
CA ASP A 478 -20.29 22.87 11.29
C ASP A 478 -18.85 22.39 11.58
N LEU A 479 -18.56 21.88 12.77
CA LEU A 479 -17.26 21.22 13.03
C LEU A 479 -17.32 19.76 12.55
N PRO A 480 -16.56 19.37 11.51
CA PRO A 480 -16.55 18.00 11.01
C PRO A 480 -16.08 17.04 12.10
N SER A 481 -16.67 15.85 12.16
CA SER A 481 -16.25 14.83 13.12
C SER A 481 -14.79 14.43 12.91
N THR A 482 -14.07 14.05 13.97
CA THR A 482 -12.65 13.63 13.87
C THR A 482 -12.43 12.53 12.83
N GLY A 483 -13.43 11.66 12.63
CA GLY A 483 -13.41 10.61 11.61
C GLY A 483 -13.52 11.13 10.17
N GLU A 484 -14.41 12.09 9.91
CA GLU A 484 -14.54 12.75 8.60
C GLU A 484 -13.27 13.55 8.26
N LEU A 485 -12.74 14.28 9.24
CA LEU A 485 -11.49 15.03 9.09
C LEU A 485 -10.32 14.09 8.78
N ALA A 486 -10.23 12.96 9.48
CA ALA A 486 -9.21 11.94 9.21
C ALA A 486 -9.33 11.35 7.80
N GLY A 487 -10.55 11.05 7.35
CA GLY A 487 -10.80 10.53 6.00
C GLY A 487 -10.34 11.50 4.91
N ILE A 488 -10.65 12.79 5.06
CA ILE A 488 -10.25 13.83 4.10
C ILE A 488 -8.72 13.95 4.04
N TYR A 489 -8.05 14.10 5.19
CA TYR A 489 -6.61 14.28 5.21
C TYR A 489 -5.82 13.02 4.82
N LEU A 490 -6.32 11.82 5.12
CA LEU A 490 -5.74 10.58 4.60
C LEU A 490 -5.95 10.44 3.08
N GLY A 491 -7.07 10.93 2.55
CA GLY A 491 -7.31 11.06 1.12
C GLY A 491 -6.31 12.01 0.45
N VAL A 492 -6.06 13.17 1.05
CA VAL A 492 -5.01 14.11 0.60
C VAL A 492 -3.64 13.45 0.62
N LEU A 493 -3.27 12.76 1.71
CA LEU A 493 -2.00 12.04 1.78
C LEU A 493 -1.87 11.06 0.61
N ASN A 494 -2.93 10.30 0.30
CA ASN A 494 -2.94 9.38 -0.83
C ASN A 494 -2.67 10.12 -2.17
N VAL A 495 -3.27 11.29 -2.41
CA VAL A 495 -2.97 12.12 -3.59
C VAL A 495 -1.48 12.48 -3.66
N TYR A 496 -0.88 12.86 -2.53
CA TYR A 496 0.55 13.16 -2.43
C TYR A 496 1.46 11.92 -2.50
N THR A 497 0.92 10.71 -2.37
CA THR A 497 1.63 9.47 -2.68
C THR A 497 1.49 9.04 -4.14
N THR A 498 0.38 9.38 -4.81
CA THR A 498 0.09 8.96 -6.20
C THR A 498 0.64 9.94 -7.24
N LEU A 499 0.56 11.25 -7.02
CA LEU A 499 1.08 12.26 -7.95
C LEU A 499 2.58 12.09 -8.28
N PRO A 500 3.46 11.83 -7.30
CA PRO A 500 4.87 11.52 -7.55
C PRO A 500 5.11 10.35 -8.50
N GLN A 501 4.19 9.38 -8.54
CA GLN A 501 4.37 8.17 -9.34
C GLN A 501 4.25 8.49 -10.83
N PHE A 502 3.40 9.45 -11.21
CA PHE A 502 3.36 9.99 -12.57
C PHE A 502 4.69 10.67 -12.92
N VAL A 503 5.26 11.45 -12.00
CA VAL A 503 6.55 12.11 -12.18
C VAL A 503 7.67 11.07 -12.33
N GLY A 504 7.72 10.08 -11.44
CA GLY A 504 8.69 8.97 -11.50
C GLY A 504 8.57 8.18 -12.81
N THR A 505 7.35 7.93 -13.26
CA THR A 505 7.09 7.28 -14.56
C THR A 505 7.60 8.10 -15.73
N PHE A 506 7.34 9.40 -15.73
CA PHE A 506 7.80 10.31 -16.78
C PHE A 506 9.33 10.43 -16.80
N ILE A 507 9.98 10.49 -15.63
CA ILE A 507 11.44 10.45 -15.50
C ILE A 507 11.97 9.15 -16.09
N SER A 508 11.42 7.99 -15.71
CA SER A 508 11.82 6.70 -16.26
C SER A 508 11.64 6.64 -17.78
N TRP A 509 10.53 7.17 -18.30
CA TRP A 509 10.30 7.25 -19.74
C TRP A 509 11.38 8.04 -20.48
N ILE A 510 11.78 9.21 -19.96
CA ILE A 510 12.87 10.01 -20.52
C ILE A 510 14.19 9.25 -20.46
N VAL A 511 14.56 8.72 -19.30
CA VAL A 511 15.82 8.01 -19.11
C VAL A 511 15.93 6.81 -20.04
N PHE A 512 14.88 5.99 -20.11
CA PHE A 512 14.85 4.85 -21.02
C PHE A 512 14.90 5.27 -22.49
N SER A 513 14.24 6.36 -22.87
CA SER A 513 14.26 6.85 -24.25
C SER A 513 15.61 7.42 -24.67
N VAL A 514 16.38 8.01 -23.74
CA VAL A 514 17.70 8.59 -24.02
C VAL A 514 18.81 7.54 -24.02
N ILE A 515 18.77 6.60 -23.06
CA ILE A 515 19.88 5.65 -22.83
C ILE A 515 19.71 4.38 -23.66
N GLU A 516 18.46 3.95 -23.88
CA GLU A 516 18.13 2.79 -24.69
C GLU A 516 17.11 3.18 -25.77
N PRO A 517 17.45 4.13 -26.70
CA PRO A 517 16.55 4.56 -27.76
C PRO A 517 16.32 3.39 -28.72
N GLY A 518 15.27 2.61 -28.45
CA GLY A 518 14.73 1.54 -29.29
C GLY A 518 15.80 0.62 -29.90
N SER A 519 15.99 -0.57 -29.34
CA SER A 519 16.54 -1.68 -30.11
C SER A 519 15.62 -1.96 -31.32
N THR A 520 15.85 -1.25 -32.42
CA THR A 520 15.21 -1.46 -33.72
C THR A 520 15.85 -2.60 -34.50
N LYS A 521 16.78 -3.35 -33.88
CA LYS A 521 17.22 -4.64 -34.43
C LYS A 521 16.33 -5.72 -33.82
N ARG A 522 15.18 -5.93 -34.48
CA ARG A 522 14.42 -7.18 -34.42
C ARG A 522 15.28 -8.29 -35.03
N ASP A 523 16.39 -8.65 -34.40
CA ASP A 523 17.10 -9.86 -34.79
C ASP A 523 16.31 -11.03 -34.17
N ALA A 524 15.91 -11.96 -35.04
CA ALA A 524 14.88 -12.97 -34.85
C ALA A 524 15.19 -14.06 -33.81
N SER A 525 16.11 -13.81 -32.88
CA SER A 525 16.31 -14.66 -31.71
C SER A 525 15.43 -14.16 -30.57
N GLU A 526 14.53 -15.01 -30.08
CA GLU A 526 13.62 -14.78 -28.94
C GLU A 526 14.31 -14.37 -27.62
N THR A 527 15.64 -14.23 -27.63
CA THR A 527 16.53 -14.16 -26.48
C THR A 527 17.09 -12.78 -26.12
N GLN A 528 16.92 -11.72 -26.94
CA GLN A 528 17.59 -10.42 -26.69
C GLN A 528 16.65 -9.24 -26.39
N TRP A 529 15.76 -9.40 -25.40
CA TRP A 529 14.94 -8.31 -24.85
C TRP A 529 15.62 -7.52 -23.71
N MET A 530 16.82 -7.94 -23.29
CA MET A 530 17.67 -7.25 -22.30
C MET A 530 18.95 -6.73 -22.93
N ASN A 531 19.42 -5.55 -22.49
CA ASN A 531 20.74 -5.04 -22.88
C ASN A 531 21.85 -5.68 -22.02
N LEU A 532 22.49 -6.73 -22.55
CA LEU A 532 23.53 -7.49 -21.87
C LEU A 532 24.96 -6.91 -22.03
N ASP A 533 25.10 -5.72 -22.63
CA ASP A 533 26.42 -5.13 -22.87
C ASP A 533 27.05 -4.61 -21.58
N LYS A 534 28.14 -5.24 -21.12
CA LYS A 534 28.83 -4.84 -19.87
C LYS A 534 29.30 -3.37 -19.84
N GLY A 535 29.49 -2.76 -21.01
CA GLY A 535 30.02 -1.39 -21.17
C GLY A 535 28.97 -0.28 -21.23
N SER A 536 27.69 -0.58 -21.51
CA SER A 536 26.64 0.45 -21.52
C SER A 536 26.07 0.64 -20.11
N PRO A 537 25.70 1.86 -19.70
CA PRO A 537 25.07 2.07 -18.41
C PRO A 537 23.70 1.36 -18.34
N ASN A 538 23.36 0.75 -17.20
CA ASN A 538 22.03 0.19 -17.02
C ASN A 538 21.03 1.34 -16.82
N ALA A 539 20.04 1.47 -17.70
CA ALA A 539 19.09 2.57 -17.65
C ALA A 539 18.21 2.54 -16.39
N ILE A 540 17.91 1.35 -15.84
CA ILE A 540 17.14 1.19 -14.61
C ILE A 540 17.93 1.71 -13.41
N SER A 541 19.23 1.40 -13.32
CA SER A 541 20.05 1.87 -12.21
C SER A 541 20.21 3.40 -12.20
N ILE A 542 20.16 4.05 -13.37
CA ILE A 542 20.12 5.51 -13.48
C ILE A 542 18.78 6.07 -13.00
N CYS A 543 17.66 5.41 -13.30
CA CYS A 543 16.37 5.79 -12.72
C CYS A 543 16.40 5.73 -11.18
N LEU A 544 16.98 4.66 -10.62
CA LEU A 544 17.14 4.51 -9.16
C LEU A 544 18.06 5.61 -8.58
N PHE A 545 19.13 5.97 -9.29
CA PHE A 545 20.01 7.07 -8.90
C PHE A 545 19.28 8.43 -8.88
N ILE A 546 18.48 8.72 -9.90
CA ILE A 546 17.66 9.95 -9.93
C ILE A 546 16.64 9.94 -8.78
N GLY A 547 16.03 8.79 -8.48
CA GLY A 547 15.19 8.60 -7.30
C GLY A 547 15.92 8.83 -5.96
N ALA A 548 17.22 8.53 -5.90
CA ALA A 548 18.05 8.85 -4.74
C ALA A 548 18.21 10.37 -4.58
N LEU A 549 18.43 11.09 -5.68
CA LEU A 549 18.51 12.56 -5.68
C LEU A 549 17.18 13.21 -5.27
N SER A 550 16.04 12.70 -5.73
CA SER A 550 14.73 13.20 -5.29
C SER A 550 14.52 12.96 -3.79
N THR A 551 15.03 11.85 -3.27
CA THR A 551 14.96 11.55 -1.84
C THR A 551 15.82 12.50 -1.01
N LEU A 552 16.92 13.06 -1.55
CA LEU A 552 17.68 14.12 -0.88
C LEU A 552 16.82 15.38 -0.64
N VAL A 553 15.90 15.69 -1.55
CA VAL A 553 14.92 16.77 -1.38
C VAL A 553 13.90 16.41 -0.28
N ALA A 554 13.51 15.13 -0.19
CA ALA A 554 12.65 14.65 0.89
C ALA A 554 13.32 14.77 2.28
N ILE A 555 14.64 14.55 2.37
CA ILE A 555 15.41 14.77 3.60
C ILE A 555 15.30 16.23 4.04
N GLU A 556 15.48 17.17 3.11
CA GLU A 556 15.35 18.59 3.40
C GLU A 556 13.93 18.98 3.82
N ALA A 557 12.91 18.46 3.12
CA ALA A 557 11.51 18.68 3.49
C ALA A 557 11.20 18.13 4.90
N THR A 558 11.70 16.94 5.22
CA THR A 558 11.55 16.31 6.55
C THR A 558 12.29 17.10 7.63
N ARG A 559 13.46 17.67 7.33
CA ARG A 559 14.22 18.53 8.24
C ARG A 559 13.47 19.83 8.53
N ARG A 560 12.84 20.43 7.51
CA ARG A 560 12.05 21.66 7.63
C ARG A 560 10.82 21.48 8.52
N LEU A 561 10.21 20.29 8.54
CA LEU A 561 9.09 19.97 9.43
C LEU A 561 9.36 20.33 10.91
N ARG A 562 10.63 20.29 11.37
CA ARG A 562 11.02 20.65 12.74
C ARG A 562 10.78 22.14 13.06
N HIS A 563 10.82 22.99 12.04
CA HIS A 563 10.77 24.44 12.16
C HIS A 563 9.39 25.01 11.82
N VAL A 564 8.49 24.20 11.25
CA VAL A 564 7.11 24.61 10.93
C VAL A 564 6.26 24.52 12.21
N ARG A 565 5.88 25.69 12.73
CA ARG A 565 4.96 25.83 13.87
C ARG A 565 3.52 25.84 13.42
#